data_AF-A0A6N9TTW3-F1
#
_entry.id   AF-A0A6N9TTW3-F1
#
_cell.length_a   1.000
_cell.length_b   1.000
_cell.length_c   1.000
_cell.angle_alpha   90.00
_cell.angle_beta   90.00
_cell.angle_gamma   90.00
#
_symmetry.space_group_name_H-M   'P 1'
#
loop_
_entity.id
_entity.type
_entity.pdbx_description
1 polymer ?
#
loop_
_entity_poly.entity_id
_entity_poly.type
_entity_poly.pdbx_seq_one_letter_code
_entity_poly.pdbx_strand_id
1 'polypeptide(L)'
;TAVLRQRRAVADQAGLGARERQENLAGALEVDVRGGRLLSGGRVVLVDDLLTTGATLAEAARAVRTARPAGGRAVPLSAAVVSASPSAFELNRN
;
A
#
# COMPACT_ATOMS: atom_id res chain seq x y z
N THR A 1 -11.67 -5.08 -8.41
CA THR A 1 -11.34 -5.98 -7.30
C THR A 1 -10.10 -5.45 -6.61
N ALA A 2 -10.10 -5.29 -5.28
CA ALA A 2 -8.95 -4.74 -4.55
C ALA A 2 -7.84 -5.79 -4.33
N VAL A 3 -6.57 -5.36 -4.31
CA VAL A 3 -5.40 -6.23 -4.06
C VAL A 3 -5.09 -6.34 -2.57
N LEU A 4 -5.25 -5.25 -1.83
CA LEU A 4 -5.10 -5.19 -0.38
C LEU A 4 -6.47 -4.97 0.26
N ARG A 5 -6.65 -5.51 1.46
CA ARG A 5 -7.81 -5.23 2.32
C ARG A 5 -7.37 -5.01 3.76
N GLN A 6 -8.20 -4.30 4.52
CA GLN A 6 -8.05 -4.23 5.96
C GLN A 6 -8.44 -5.58 6.59
N ARG A 7 -7.60 -6.06 7.51
CA ARG A 7 -7.82 -7.28 8.29
C ARG A 7 -8.51 -6.99 9.63
N ARG A 8 -8.32 -5.78 10.16
CA ARG A 8 -8.90 -5.31 11.41
C ARG A 8 -9.25 -3.83 11.31
N ALA A 9 -10.10 -3.37 12.23
CA ALA A 9 -10.31 -1.95 12.42
C ALA A 9 -9.00 -1.24 12.80
N VAL A 10 -8.85 -0.02 12.29
CA VAL A 10 -7.74 0.90 12.57
C VAL A 10 -8.35 2.13 13.24
N ALA A 11 -7.75 2.60 14.32
CA ALA A 11 -8.22 3.83 14.98
C ALA A 11 -8.01 5.04 14.06
N ASP A 12 -8.72 6.14 14.34
CA ASP A 12 -8.49 7.40 13.64
C ASP A 12 -7.01 7.82 13.74
N GLN A 13 -6.47 8.31 12.63
CA GLN A 13 -5.08 8.78 12.51
C GLN A 13 -4.92 10.25 12.92
N ALA A 14 -6.05 10.94 13.20
CA ALA A 14 -6.06 12.31 13.72
C ALA A 14 -5.32 12.38 15.06
N GLY A 15 -4.44 13.37 15.20
CA GLY A 15 -3.64 13.59 16.41
C GLY A 15 -2.46 12.62 16.62
N LEU A 16 -2.36 11.53 15.87
CA LEU A 16 -1.27 10.56 16.01
C LEU A 16 0.05 11.06 15.38
N GLY A 17 1.15 10.88 16.09
CA GLY A 17 2.52 11.04 15.60
C GLY A 17 3.00 9.85 14.77
N ALA A 18 4.16 9.99 14.11
CA ALA A 18 4.64 8.99 13.14
C ALA A 18 4.74 7.56 13.70
N ARG A 19 5.25 7.40 14.92
CA ARG A 19 5.37 6.10 15.59
C ARG A 19 4.00 5.49 15.89
N GLU A 20 3.09 6.29 16.43
CA GLU A 20 1.72 5.85 16.76
C GLU A 20 0.95 5.46 15.49
N ARG A 21 1.15 6.19 14.37
CA ARG A 21 0.59 5.81 13.07
C ARG A 21 1.11 4.45 12.61
N GLN A 22 2.41 4.21 12.74
CA GLN A 22 3.02 2.92 12.39
C GLN A 22 2.46 1.78 13.25
N GLU A 23 2.34 1.98 14.57
CA GLU A 23 1.77 1.00 15.49
C GLU A 23 0.27 0.75 15.20
N ASN A 24 -0.50 1.81 14.98
CA ASN A 24 -1.93 1.71 14.65
C ASN A 24 -2.17 0.95 13.34
N LEU A 25 -1.27 1.08 12.35
CA LEU A 25 -1.36 0.36 11.07
C LEU A 25 -0.66 -1.00 11.06
N ALA A 26 0.22 -1.30 12.01
CA ALA A 26 0.98 -2.55 11.99
C ALA A 26 0.04 -3.77 11.95
N GLY A 27 0.18 -4.60 10.92
CA GLY A 27 -0.65 -5.80 10.74
C GLY A 27 -2.09 -5.51 10.31
N ALA A 28 -2.44 -4.27 10.02
CA ALA A 28 -3.79 -3.88 9.63
C ALA A 28 -4.14 -4.26 8.19
N LEU A 29 -3.15 -4.42 7.30
CA LEU A 29 -3.38 -4.78 5.90
C LEU A 29 -2.97 -6.22 5.60
N GLU A 30 -3.72 -6.83 4.69
CA GLU A 30 -3.36 -8.11 4.09
C GLU A 30 -3.73 -8.15 2.61
N VAL A 31 -3.08 -9.05 1.87
CA VAL A 31 -3.41 -9.29 0.46
C VAL A 31 -4.72 -10.05 0.38
N ASP A 32 -5.65 -9.54 -0.43
CA ASP A 32 -6.89 -10.24 -0.72
C ASP A 32 -6.62 -11.53 -1.50
N VAL A 33 -7.43 -12.57 -1.27
CA VAL A 33 -7.27 -13.88 -1.93
C VAL A 33 -7.24 -13.75 -3.46
N ARG A 34 -8.00 -12.79 -4.01
CA ARG A 34 -8.02 -12.51 -5.46
C ARG A 34 -6.75 -11.79 -5.92
N GLY A 35 -6.15 -10.97 -5.06
CA GLY A 35 -4.89 -10.27 -5.30
C GLY A 35 -3.66 -11.18 -5.26
N GLY A 36 -3.71 -12.30 -4.51
CA GLY A 36 -2.60 -13.24 -4.40
C GLY A 36 -2.10 -13.79 -5.75
N ARG A 37 -3.00 -14.00 -6.71
CA ARG A 37 -2.64 -14.45 -8.07
C ARG A 37 -1.83 -13.41 -8.87
N LEU A 38 -1.98 -12.12 -8.56
CA LEU A 38 -1.22 -11.05 -9.23
C LEU A 38 0.23 -10.99 -8.72
N LEU A 39 0.48 -11.50 -7.52
CA LEU A 39 1.78 -11.46 -6.87
C LEU A 39 2.72 -12.60 -7.28
N SER A 40 2.24 -13.60 -8.02
CA SER A 40 3.01 -14.81 -8.34
C SER A 40 4.02 -14.66 -9.48
N GLY A 41 4.01 -13.55 -10.25
CA GLY A 41 4.87 -13.42 -11.43
C GLY A 41 5.38 -12.02 -11.78
N GLY A 42 5.03 -10.99 -11.00
CA GLY A 42 5.24 -9.59 -11.39
C GLY A 42 6.09 -8.76 -10.43
N ARG A 43 6.62 -7.64 -10.95
CA ARG A 43 7.09 -6.51 -10.13
C ARG A 43 5.88 -5.81 -9.52
N VAL A 44 6.00 -5.39 -8.26
CA VAL A 44 4.91 -4.68 -7.57
C VAL A 44 5.33 -3.24 -7.33
N VAL A 45 4.44 -2.32 -7.69
CA VAL A 45 4.54 -0.91 -7.33
C VAL A 45 3.34 -0.56 -6.46
N LEU A 46 3.59 -0.11 -5.24
CA LEU A 46 2.58 0.48 -4.38
C LEU A 46 2.47 1.96 -4.74
N VAL A 47 1.24 2.44 -4.95
CA VAL A 47 0.97 3.83 -5.30
C VAL A 47 -0.01 4.38 -4.29
N ASP A 48 0.32 5.51 -3.70
CA ASP A 48 -0.56 6.29 -2.81
C ASP A 48 -0.69 7.71 -3.37
N ASP A 49 -1.78 8.39 -3.05
CA ASP A 49 -1.97 9.80 -3.46
C ASP A 49 -1.43 10.78 -2.41
N LEU A 50 -1.30 10.32 -1.17
CA LEU A 50 -0.86 11.13 -0.04
C LEU A 50 0.18 10.41 0.80
N LEU A 51 1.28 11.10 1.08
CA LEU A 51 2.30 10.66 2.02
C LEU A 51 2.44 11.65 3.16
N THR A 52 2.17 11.20 4.37
CA THR A 52 2.45 11.95 5.60
C THR A 52 3.66 11.34 6.33
N THR A 53 3.48 10.17 6.95
CA THR A 53 4.54 9.47 7.72
C THR A 53 5.04 8.23 7.00
N GLY A 54 4.40 7.81 5.92
CA GLY A 54 4.70 6.58 5.20
C GLY A 54 4.19 5.31 5.86
N ALA A 55 3.48 5.40 7.00
CA ALA A 55 2.98 4.24 7.72
C ALA A 55 2.06 3.34 6.87
N THR A 56 1.20 3.93 6.03
CA THR A 56 0.32 3.20 5.10
C THR A 56 1.12 2.39 4.08
N LEU A 57 2.05 3.03 3.36
CA LEU A 57 2.89 2.36 2.36
C LEU A 57 3.80 1.30 2.99
N ALA A 58 4.33 1.56 4.19
CA ALA A 58 5.15 0.59 4.91
C ALA A 58 4.36 -0.67 5.29
N GLU A 59 3.13 -0.49 5.79
CA GLU A 59 2.24 -1.61 6.12
C GLU A 59 1.77 -2.37 4.88
N ALA A 60 1.43 -1.66 3.79
CA ALA A 60 1.10 -2.28 2.51
C ALA A 60 2.27 -3.11 1.97
N ALA A 61 3.49 -2.59 2.06
CA ALA A 61 4.70 -3.28 1.67
C ALA A 61 4.96 -4.53 2.51
N ARG A 62 4.70 -4.46 3.82
CA ARG A 62 4.75 -5.62 4.71
C ARG A 62 3.73 -6.68 4.28
N ALA A 63 2.47 -6.31 4.08
CA ALA A 63 1.40 -7.21 3.64
C ALA A 63 1.76 -7.95 2.33
N VAL A 64 2.25 -7.22 1.33
CA VAL A 64 2.70 -7.81 0.05
C VAL A 64 3.85 -8.78 0.25
N ARG A 65 4.85 -8.44 1.09
CA ARG A 65 5.97 -9.34 1.37
C ARG A 65 5.53 -10.62 2.10
N THR A 66 4.63 -10.50 3.08
CA THR A 66 4.13 -11.64 3.86
C THR A 66 3.27 -12.59 3.04
N ALA A 67 2.53 -12.09 2.05
CA ALA A 67 1.68 -12.92 1.20
C ALA A 67 2.44 -13.77 0.17
N ARG A 68 3.75 -13.56 0.00
CA ARG A 68 4.54 -14.28 -1.00
C ARG A 68 4.83 -15.71 -0.54
N PRO A 69 4.76 -16.70 -1.45
CA PRO A 69 5.10 -18.08 -1.13
C PRO A 69 6.53 -18.22 -0.60
N ALA A 70 6.71 -19.02 0.44
CA ALA A 70 8.05 -19.41 0.90
C ALA A 70 8.81 -20.09 -0.26
N GLY A 71 10.03 -19.62 -0.55
CA GLY A 71 10.87 -20.15 -1.62
C GLY A 71 10.67 -19.51 -3.01
N GLY A 72 9.72 -18.58 -3.17
CA GLY A 72 9.59 -17.77 -4.38
C GLY A 72 10.74 -16.77 -4.52
N ARG A 73 11.21 -16.50 -5.75
CA ARG A 73 12.23 -15.47 -5.99
C ARG A 73 11.72 -14.11 -5.50
N ALA A 74 12.54 -13.41 -4.71
CA ALA A 74 12.23 -12.06 -4.29
C ALA A 74 12.03 -11.18 -5.54
N VAL A 75 10.79 -10.73 -5.75
CA VAL A 75 10.47 -9.76 -6.80
C VAL A 75 10.63 -8.34 -6.24
N PRO A 76 11.14 -7.40 -7.05
CA PRO A 76 11.24 -6.00 -6.66
C PRO A 76 9.88 -5.44 -6.20
N LEU A 77 9.92 -4.74 -5.07
CA LEU A 77 8.81 -3.95 -4.54
C LEU A 77 9.28 -2.50 -4.47
N SER A 78 8.55 -1.62 -5.15
CA SER A 78 8.77 -0.18 -5.11
C SER A 78 7.51 0.52 -4.61
N ALA A 79 7.67 1.74 -4.13
CA ALA A 79 6.56 2.59 -3.75
C ALA A 79 6.71 3.96 -4.42
N ALA A 80 5.58 4.54 -4.81
CA ALA A 80 5.49 5.87 -5.37
C ALA A 80 4.32 6.62 -4.71
N VAL A 81 4.46 7.93 -4.64
CA VAL A 81 3.37 8.83 -4.23
C VAL A 81 3.09 9.72 -5.41
N VAL A 82 1.85 9.72 -5.88
CA VAL A 82 1.45 10.45 -7.08
C VAL A 82 0.34 11.40 -6.69
N SER A 83 0.64 12.68 -6.66
CA SER A 83 -0.35 13.73 -6.51
C SER A 83 -0.52 14.48 -7.83
N ALA A 84 -1.74 14.88 -8.11
CA ALA A 84 -2.09 15.71 -9.25
C ALA A 84 -2.90 16.90 -8.74
N SER A 85 -2.54 18.11 -9.17
CA SER A 85 -3.41 19.27 -8.96
C SER A 85 -4.65 19.15 -9.86
N PRO A 86 -5.79 19.75 -9.50
CA PRO A 86 -6.97 19.80 -10.37
C PRO A 86 -6.65 20.27 -11.80
N SER A 87 -5.73 21.24 -11.94
CA SER A 87 -5.25 21.75 -13.23
C SER A 87 -4.51 20.71 -14.09
N ALA A 88 -3.95 19.66 -13.50
CA ALA A 88 -3.29 18.58 -14.24
C ALA A 88 -4.30 17.77 -15.07
N PHE A 89 -5.59 17.78 -14.73
CA PHE A 89 -6.66 17.15 -15.51
C PHE A 89 -7.18 18.05 -16.64
N GLU A 90 -6.93 19.37 -16.59
CA GLU A 90 -7.35 20.32 -17.63
C GLU A 90 -6.38 20.33 -18.82
N LEU A 91 -5.08 20.15 -18.57
CA LEU A 91 -4.03 20.09 -19.59
C LEU A 91 -4.09 18.83 -20.48
N ASN A 92 -4.87 17.82 -20.11
CA ASN A 92 -4.92 16.53 -20.80
C ASN A 92 -6.24 16.30 -21.58
N ARG A 93 -7.05 17.36 -21.78
CA ARG A 93 -8.16 17.36 -22.75
C ARG A 93 -7.61 17.68 -24.15
N ASN A 94 -7.08 16.66 -24.82
CA ASN A 94 -6.92 16.64 -26.28
C ASN A 94 -8.20 16.15 -26.94
#